data_AF-A0A0G1RBS3-F1
#
_entry.id   AF-A0A0G1RBS3-F1
#
_cell.length_a   1.000
_cell.length_b   1.000
_cell.length_c   1.000
_cell.angle_alpha   90.00
_cell.angle_beta   90.00
_cell.angle_gamma   90.00
#
_symmetry.space_group_name_H-M   'P 1'
#
loop_
_entity.id
_entity.type
_entity.pdbx_description
1 polymer ?
#
loop_
_entity_poly.entity_id
_entity_poly.type
_entity_poly.pdbx_seq_one_letter_code
_entity_poly.pdbx_strand_id
1 'polypeptide(L)' 'MATKAKIAQTKRQLAARERYLKSGLKKPNRIATRGVHRDKLTGRPRGYMRYFGLSRITFRELALKGELPGVVKASK' A
#
# COMPACT_ATOMS: atom_id res chain seq x y z
N MET A 1 -41.86 -17.00 8.23
CA MET A 1 -41.91 -16.15 7.02
C MET A 1 -41.18 -14.84 7.32
N ALA A 2 -40.19 -14.42 6.51
CA ALA A 2 -39.51 -13.15 6.72
C ALA A 2 -40.45 -11.97 6.37
N THR A 3 -40.47 -10.92 7.19
CA THR A 3 -41.29 -9.73 6.91
C THR A 3 -40.83 -9.07 5.61
N LYS A 4 -41.76 -8.46 4.84
CA LYS A 4 -41.45 -7.78 3.58
C LYS A 4 -40.32 -6.74 3.72
N ALA A 5 -40.29 -6.04 4.86
CA ALA A 5 -39.22 -5.11 5.20
C ALA A 5 -37.85 -5.79 5.33
N LYS A 6 -37.79 -6.96 5.95
CA LYS A 6 -36.55 -7.73 6.14
C LYS A 6 -36.02 -8.25 4.80
N ILE A 7 -36.90 -8.73 3.92
CA ILE A 7 -36.55 -9.13 2.54
C ILE A 7 -35.98 -7.94 1.74
N ALA A 8 -36.62 -6.77 1.83
CA ALA A 8 -36.15 -5.56 1.16
C ALA A 8 -34.78 -5.10 1.68
N GLN A 9 -34.56 -5.19 3.00
CA GLN A 9 -33.28 -4.87 3.64
C GLN A 9 -32.16 -5.80 3.17
N THR A 10 -32.41 -7.11 3.10
CA THR A 10 -31.43 -8.09 2.62
C THR A 10 -31.10 -7.89 1.14
N LYS A 11 -32.09 -7.57 0.30
CA LYS A 11 -31.88 -7.22 -1.12
C LYS A 11 -30.98 -5.98 -1.29
N ARG A 12 -31.19 -4.95 -0.47
CA ARG A 12 -30.33 -3.74 -0.45
C ARG A 12 -28.90 -4.07 -0.03
N GLN A 13 -28.71 -4.92 0.98
CA GLN A 13 -27.38 -5.36 1.42
C GLN A 13 -26.65 -6.19 0.35
N LEU A 14 -27.35 -7.10 -0.33
CA LEU A 14 -26.79 -7.88 -1.43
C LEU A 14 -26.33 -6.97 -2.58
N ALA A 15 -27.17 -6.03 -3.02
CA ALA A 15 -26.81 -5.08 -4.07
C ALA A 15 -25.59 -4.21 -3.70
N ALA A 16 -25.48 -3.78 -2.44
CA ALA A 16 -24.31 -3.03 -1.95
C ALA A 16 -23.04 -3.89 -1.95
N ARG A 17 -23.16 -5.18 -1.59
CA ARG A 17 -22.05 -6.14 -1.60
C ARG A 17 -21.57 -6.45 -3.02
N GLU A 18 -22.48 -6.62 -3.98
CA GLU A 18 -22.15 -6.79 -5.41
C GLU A 18 -21.40 -5.58 -5.97
N ARG A 19 -21.86 -4.36 -5.66
CA ARG A 19 -21.15 -3.12 -6.04
C ARG A 19 -19.73 -3.07 -5.48
N TYR A 20 -19.56 -3.44 -4.21
CA TYR A 20 -18.25 -3.51 -3.57
C TYR A 20 -17.34 -4.55 -4.23
N LEU A 21 -17.85 -5.76 -4.50
CA LEU A 21 -17.09 -6.80 -5.19
C LEU A 21 -16.68 -6.37 -6.60
N LYS A 22 -17.58 -5.72 -7.35
CA LYS A 22 -17.32 -5.20 -8.70
C LYS A 22 -16.27 -4.08 -8.72
N SER A 23 -16.17 -3.30 -7.64
CA SER A 23 -15.20 -2.20 -7.55
C SER A 23 -13.73 -2.66 -7.49
N GLY A 24 -13.46 -3.94 -7.18
CA GLY A 24 -12.10 -4.46 -7.03
C GLY A 24 -11.30 -3.88 -5.86
N LEU A 25 -11.91 -3.02 -5.04
CA LEU A 25 -11.25 -2.33 -3.94
C LEU A 25 -10.98 -3.30 -2.78
N LYS A 26 -9.71 -3.57 -2.50
CA LYS A 26 -9.32 -4.26 -1.26
C LYS A 26 -9.65 -3.40 -0.07
N LYS A 27 -10.31 -3.99 0.93
CA LYS A 27 -10.67 -3.30 2.18
C LYS A 27 -9.38 -2.74 2.81
N PRO A 28 -9.28 -1.43 3.08
CA PRO A 28 -8.07 -0.87 3.66
C PRO A 28 -7.83 -1.52 5.03
N ASN A 29 -6.55 -1.70 5.38
CA ASN A 29 -6.20 -2.20 6.70
C ASN A 29 -6.79 -1.28 7.76
N ARG A 30 -7.71 -1.81 8.59
CA ARG A 30 -8.36 -1.04 9.68
C ARG A 30 -7.39 -0.54 10.74
N ILE A 31 -6.16 -1.06 10.78
CA ILE A 31 -5.17 -0.78 11.81
C ILE A 31 -3.94 -0.16 11.15
N ALA A 32 -3.65 1.09 11.49
CA ALA A 32 -2.54 1.87 10.92
C ALA A 32 -1.17 1.22 11.18
N THR A 33 -0.99 0.58 12.34
CA THR A 33 0.28 -0.08 12.72
C THR A 33 0.63 -1.31 11.88
N ARG A 34 -0.31 -1.84 11.08
CA ARG A 34 -0.05 -2.96 10.16
C ARG A 34 0.60 -2.52 8.84
N GLY A 35 0.62 -1.21 8.55
CA GLY A 35 1.29 -0.67 7.37
C GLY A 35 2.80 -0.78 7.51
N VAL A 36 3.47 -1.37 6.52
CA VAL A 36 4.93 -1.44 6.46
C VAL A 36 5.39 -0.65 5.25
N HIS A 37 6.39 0.22 5.44
CA HIS A 37 7.03 0.89 4.32
C HIS A 37 7.84 -0.12 3.51
N ARG A 38 7.59 -0.14 2.20
CA ARG A 38 8.30 -0.98 1.25
C ARG A 38 9.01 -0.11 0.23
N ASP A 39 10.12 -0.63 -0.29
CA ASP A 39 10.83 -0.01 -1.40
C ASP A 39 9.87 0.21 -2.58
N LYS A 40 9.85 1.42 -3.14
CA LYS A 40 9.00 1.78 -4.28
C LYS A 40 9.40 1.08 -5.59
N LEU A 41 10.68 0.71 -5.75
CA LEU A 41 11.17 0.05 -6.97
C LEU A 41 11.03 -1.47 -6.88
N THR A 42 11.51 -2.06 -5.78
CA THR A 42 11.62 -3.52 -5.65
C THR A 42 10.60 -4.15 -4.72
N GLY A 43 9.90 -3.36 -3.90
CA GLY A 43 8.99 -3.89 -2.87
C GLY A 43 9.69 -4.53 -1.67
N ARG A 44 11.00 -4.36 -1.51
CA ARG A 44 11.76 -4.90 -0.37
C ARG A 44 11.19 -4.36 0.97
N PRO A 45 10.88 -5.23 1.95
CA PRO A 45 10.18 -4.83 3.18
C PRO A 45 11.10 -4.27 4.29
N ARG A 46 12.43 -4.43 4.18
CA ARG A 46 13.39 -4.10 5.25
C ARG A 46 14.48 -3.16 4.75
N GLY A 47 15.04 -2.39 5.68
CA GLY A 47 16.08 -1.39 5.38
C GLY A 47 15.54 -0.23 4.57
N TYR A 48 14.34 0.24 4.91
CA TYR A 48 13.65 1.33 4.21
C TYR A 48 14.19 2.69 4.66
N MET A 49 14.68 3.49 3.72
CA MET A 49 15.12 4.86 3.94
C MET A 49 13.96 5.82 3.65
N ARG A 50 13.37 6.39 4.69
CA ARG A 50 12.12 7.17 4.60
C ARG A 50 12.22 8.38 3.67
N TYR A 51 13.34 9.09 3.70
CA TYR A 51 13.54 10.29 2.87
C TYR A 51 13.54 9.95 1.36
N PHE A 52 14.19 8.86 0.98
CA PHE A 52 14.31 8.43 -0.42
C PHE A 52 13.15 7.53 -0.87
N GLY A 53 12.46 6.87 0.06
CA GLY A 53 11.40 5.92 -0.25
C GLY A 53 11.90 4.58 -0.83
N LEU A 54 13.16 4.26 -0.59
CA LEU A 54 13.87 3.13 -1.18
C LEU A 54 14.42 2.18 -0.13
N SER A 55 14.85 0.99 -0.54
CA SER A 55 15.64 0.12 0.33
C SER A 55 17.12 0.51 0.31
N ARG A 56 17.87 0.05 1.31
CA ARG A 56 19.32 0.29 1.40
C ARG A 56 20.12 -0.19 0.17
N ILE A 57 19.59 -1.16 -0.59
CA ILE A 57 20.27 -1.76 -1.75
C ILE A 57 20.06 -0.86 -2.97
N THR A 58 18.80 -0.58 -3.29
CA THR A 58 18.44 0.32 -4.40
C THR A 58 18.98 1.72 -4.17
N PHE A 59 18.95 2.21 -2.94
CA PHE A 59 19.62 3.47 -2.58
C PHE A 59 21.11 3.46 -2.95
N ARG A 60 21.84 2.40 -2.59
CA ARG A 60 23.28 2.30 -2.90
C ARG A 60 23.53 2.24 -4.40
N GLU A 61 22.76 1.45 -5.14
CA GLU A 61 22.88 1.33 -6.59
C GLU A 61 22.64 2.66 -7.29
N LEU A 62 21.57 3.37 -6.93
CA LEU A 62 21.23 4.67 -7.51
C LEU A 62 22.23 5.76 -7.10
N ALA A 63 22.72 5.73 -5.86
CA ALA A 63 23.78 6.64 -5.40
C ALA A 63 25.08 6.43 -6.20
N LEU A 64 25.47 5.17 -6.44
CA LEU A 64 26.66 4.85 -7.24
C LEU A 64 26.50 5.24 -8.72
N LYS A 65 25.27 5.19 -9.25
CA LYS A 65 24.95 5.68 -10.60
C LYS A 65 24.85 7.20 -10.69
N GLY A 66 24.82 7.92 -9.57
CA GLY A 66 24.62 9.37 -9.54
C GLY A 66 23.16 9.80 -9.78
N GLU A 67 22.20 8.89 -9.71
CA GLU A 67 20.77 9.18 -9.90
C GLU A 67 20.13 9.84 -8.66
N LEU A 68 20.81 9.81 -7.50
CA LEU A 68 20.34 10.45 -6.27
C LEU A 68 21.01 11.82 -6.06
N PRO A 69 20.29 12.93 -6.29
CA PRO A 69 20.86 14.26 -6.14
C PRO A 69 21.20 14.54 -4.67
N GLY A 70 22.36 15.19 -4.45
CA GLY A 70 22.83 15.57 -3.12
C GLY A 70 23.44 14.42 -2.29
N VAL A 71 23.51 13.20 -2.84
CA VAL A 71 24.22 12.08 -2.19
C VAL A 71 25.65 12.04 -2.71
N VAL A 72 26.60 12.34 -1.84
CA VAL A 72 28.05 12.28 -2.12
C VAL A 72 28.75 11.38 -1.11
N LYS A 73 29.90 10.83 -1.51
CA LYS A 73 30.75 10.07 -0.60
C LYS A 73 31.28 11.02 0.47
N ALA A 74 31.13 10.66 1.74
CA ALA A 74 31.56 11.49 2.87
C ALA A 74 33.08 11.48 3.08
N SER A 75 33.77 10.42 2.63
CA SER A 75 35.22 10.43 2.64
C SER A 75 35.69 11.35 1.52
N LYS A 76 36.75 12.10 1.80
CA LYS A 76 37.63 12.62 0.75
C LYS A 76 38.12 11.49 -0.16
#